data_AF-A0A3B6UEP6-F1
#
_entry.id   AF-A0A3B6UEP6-F1
#
_cell.length_a   1.000
_cell.length_b   1.000
_cell.length_c   1.000
_cell.angle_alpha   90.00
_cell.angle_beta   90.00
_cell.angle_gamma   90.00
#
_symmetry.space_group_name_H-M   'P 1'
#
loop_
_entity.id
_entity.type
_entity.pdbx_description
1 polymer ?
#
loop_
_entity_poly.entity_id
_entity_poly.type
_entity_poly.pdbx_seq_one_letter_code
_entity_poly.pdbx_strand_id
1 'polypeptide(L)'
;MNHKVHMQYDIVAVTASAHDGNLPENTIDGNLSTRWSANGSGQYITFDLGSAKTVNQVKAAWYNGDSRTSGFSISLGSDPASLTEVYSGTSSGQTNALESYSFTATTARYIRITGFGNSSNTWNSITEVAIFHAGEEGDGNEEAPGTAQIPSDLMSNCNQWKITYPDGSEDKTLCGEANNEYWFVNEDKNAMVFRAPIRSNNGTTPNSSYVRSELRERKEDGSADIYWTTTGTHVVYVKQAITQLPIVKDHLVATQIHGDKSAGIDDAMVMRLEGNHLFASFNGGKLRSDLTIKTNYNLGTVHEVIFEVINGKHYLYYSEDGKLAEAYANGSAAAYLIKDGGNDYVMDLNYDQSYFKIGNYTQSNSEKEGSYTGDPNNYGEVVVYDYFVSHQHHHHHH
;
A
#
# COMPACT_ATOMS: atom_id res chain seq x y z
N MET A 1 3.85 13.10 12.61
CA MET A 1 4.09 11.71 13.04
C MET A 1 4.10 10.93 11.73
N ASN A 2 5.29 10.62 11.21
CA ASN A 2 5.57 10.44 9.79
C ASN A 2 5.57 8.96 9.37
N HIS A 3 4.41 8.35 9.18
CA HIS A 3 4.34 6.89 9.19
C HIS A 3 5.17 6.16 8.13
N LYS A 4 5.79 5.11 8.66
CA LYS A 4 6.59 4.09 7.98
C LYS A 4 5.68 3.17 7.17
N VAL A 5 5.90 3.06 5.87
CA VAL A 5 5.30 1.99 5.06
C VAL A 5 5.98 0.68 5.44
N HIS A 6 5.21 -0.30 5.91
CA HIS A 6 5.71 -1.63 6.28
C HIS A 6 5.54 -2.59 5.09
N MET A 7 6.58 -2.75 4.26
CA MET A 7 6.61 -3.83 3.28
C MET A 7 7.05 -5.13 3.97
N GLN A 8 6.13 -6.07 4.18
CA GLN A 8 6.47 -7.41 4.64
C GLN A 8 7.18 -8.18 3.50
N TYR A 9 8.28 -8.84 3.82
CA TYR A 9 8.98 -9.70 2.86
C TYR A 9 8.53 -11.15 2.98
N ASP A 10 8.42 -11.83 1.83
CA ASP A 10 8.28 -13.28 1.76
C ASP A 10 9.55 -13.97 2.30
N ILE A 11 9.34 -14.98 3.14
CA ILE A 11 10.38 -15.87 3.65
C ILE A 11 10.33 -17.15 2.82
N VAL A 12 11.41 -17.46 2.11
CA VAL A 12 11.44 -18.62 1.20
C VAL A 12 11.90 -19.91 1.88
N ALA A 13 12.63 -19.79 2.99
CA ALA A 13 13.05 -20.93 3.81
C ALA A 13 13.36 -20.51 5.25
N VAL A 14 13.21 -21.46 6.17
CA VAL A 14 13.55 -21.27 7.58
C VAL A 14 14.30 -22.50 8.10
N THR A 15 15.32 -22.29 8.93
CA THR A 15 16.12 -23.34 9.56
C THR A 15 16.38 -23.00 11.02
N ALA A 16 16.59 -23.99 11.88
CA ALA A 16 16.90 -23.76 13.28
C ALA A 16 18.07 -24.62 13.76
N SER A 17 18.74 -24.18 14.82
CA SER A 17 19.83 -24.93 15.46
C SER A 17 19.35 -26.23 16.11
N ALA A 18 18.12 -26.25 16.63
CA ALA A 18 17.46 -27.40 17.23
C ALA A 18 15.94 -27.16 17.29
N HIS A 19 15.19 -28.22 17.61
CA HIS A 19 13.79 -28.13 18.01
C HIS A 19 13.38 -29.33 18.88
N ASP A 20 12.28 -29.21 19.62
CA ASP A 20 11.70 -30.31 20.43
C ASP A 20 10.57 -31.09 19.72
N GLY A 21 10.37 -30.82 18.43
CA GLY A 21 9.23 -31.32 17.64
C GLY A 21 8.31 -30.18 17.20
N ASN A 22 8.42 -29.02 17.83
CA ASN A 22 7.87 -27.75 17.37
C ASN A 22 8.84 -27.12 16.35
N LEU A 23 8.54 -27.34 15.06
CA LEU A 23 9.44 -27.09 13.94
C LEU A 23 9.59 -25.60 13.59
N PRO A 24 10.68 -25.17 12.94
CA PRO A 24 10.89 -23.77 12.55
C PRO A 24 9.82 -23.20 11.62
N GLU A 25 9.21 -24.01 10.75
CA GLU A 25 8.19 -23.61 9.78
C GLU A 25 6.93 -23.06 10.45
N ASN A 26 6.67 -23.46 11.70
CA ASN A 26 5.58 -22.95 12.51
C ASN A 26 5.75 -21.46 12.90
N THR A 27 6.82 -20.79 12.46
CA THR A 27 7.03 -19.35 12.71
C THR A 27 6.68 -18.48 11.52
N ILE A 28 6.16 -19.08 10.43
CA ILE A 28 5.79 -18.41 9.19
C ILE A 28 4.47 -18.96 8.61
N ASP A 29 3.67 -19.64 9.43
CA ASP A 29 2.46 -20.35 8.98
C ASP A 29 1.16 -19.53 9.20
N GLY A 30 1.27 -18.33 9.76
CA GLY A 30 0.13 -17.45 10.07
C GLY A 30 -0.66 -17.90 11.30
N ASN A 31 -0.17 -18.85 12.09
CA ASN A 31 -0.91 -19.48 13.18
C ASN A 31 -0.22 -19.31 14.54
N LEU A 32 -0.67 -18.34 15.34
CA LEU A 32 -0.14 -18.07 16.68
C LEU A 32 -0.31 -19.22 17.70
N SER A 33 -1.00 -20.33 17.35
CA SER A 33 -1.12 -21.51 18.22
C SER A 33 -0.03 -22.56 18.00
N THR A 34 0.69 -22.50 16.88
CA THR A 34 1.90 -23.30 16.61
C THR A 34 3.13 -22.49 17.00
N ARG A 35 4.29 -23.15 17.09
CA ARG A 35 5.56 -22.47 17.43
C ARG A 35 6.75 -23.24 16.92
N TRP A 36 7.88 -22.55 16.85
CA TRP A 36 9.20 -23.18 17.00
C TRP A 36 9.55 -23.25 18.48
N SER A 37 10.25 -24.30 18.93
CA SER A 37 10.79 -24.34 20.30
C SER A 37 12.10 -25.09 20.44
N ALA A 38 13.07 -24.45 21.09
CA ALA A 38 14.37 -25.03 21.40
C ALA A 38 14.83 -24.64 22.81
N ASN A 39 15.36 -25.62 23.55
CA ASN A 39 15.85 -25.40 24.91
C ASN A 39 17.34 -25.03 24.93
N GLY A 40 17.70 -24.02 25.72
CA GLY A 40 19.07 -23.62 25.97
C GLY A 40 19.39 -22.22 25.45
N SER A 41 20.35 -21.56 26.10
CA SER A 41 20.83 -20.25 25.65
C SER A 41 21.67 -20.38 24.38
N GLY A 42 21.48 -19.47 23.42
CA GLY A 42 22.18 -19.45 22.14
C GLY A 42 21.55 -20.31 21.05
N GLN A 43 20.38 -20.92 21.29
CA GLN A 43 19.61 -21.56 20.22
C GLN A 43 19.06 -20.50 19.28
N TYR A 44 19.03 -20.80 17.98
CA TYR A 44 18.68 -19.82 16.97
C TYR A 44 17.77 -20.38 15.88
N ILE A 45 17.04 -19.48 15.25
CA ILE A 45 16.26 -19.69 14.03
C ILE A 45 16.73 -18.69 12.97
N THR A 46 16.90 -19.14 11.74
CA THR A 46 17.42 -18.37 10.60
C THR A 46 16.41 -18.40 9.45
N PHE A 47 16.03 -17.22 8.97
CA PHE A 47 15.11 -16.99 7.87
C PHE A 47 15.90 -16.57 6.63
N ASP A 48 15.58 -17.16 5.47
CA ASP A 48 16.11 -16.80 4.16
C ASP A 48 15.04 -16.03 3.36
N LEU A 49 15.37 -14.82 2.91
CA LEU A 49 14.50 -14.00 2.05
C LEU A 49 14.62 -14.35 0.55
N GLY A 50 15.49 -15.28 0.19
CA GLY A 50 15.76 -15.73 -1.19
C GLY A 50 16.69 -14.81 -1.97
N SER A 51 16.66 -13.51 -1.68
CA SER A 51 17.56 -12.49 -2.24
C SER A 51 17.92 -11.44 -1.19
N ALA A 52 18.91 -10.60 -1.51
CA ALA A 52 19.28 -9.49 -0.65
C ALA A 52 18.16 -8.42 -0.65
N LYS A 53 17.66 -8.06 0.53
CA LYS A 53 16.64 -7.02 0.73
C LYS A 53 17.08 -6.05 1.82
N THR A 54 16.63 -4.80 1.77
CA THR A 54 16.92 -3.82 2.83
C THR A 54 15.95 -4.06 3.98
N VAL A 55 16.45 -4.50 5.14
CA VAL A 55 15.62 -4.82 6.31
C VAL A 55 15.93 -3.85 7.42
N ASN A 56 14.93 -3.38 8.15
CA ASN A 56 15.14 -2.54 9.34
C ASN A 56 14.16 -2.83 10.48
N GLN A 57 13.31 -3.85 10.32
CA GLN A 57 12.41 -4.30 11.35
C GLN A 57 12.13 -5.80 11.25
N VAL A 58 12.08 -6.45 12.40
CA VAL A 58 11.52 -7.79 12.59
C VAL A 58 10.38 -7.67 13.57
N LYS A 59 9.23 -8.25 13.24
CA LYS A 59 8.15 -8.49 14.18
C LYS A 59 8.19 -9.95 14.64
N ALA A 60 8.08 -10.20 15.93
CA ALA A 60 8.02 -11.57 16.47
C ALA A 60 6.95 -11.71 17.56
N ALA A 61 6.19 -12.79 17.50
CA ALA A 61 5.23 -13.19 18.52
C ALA A 61 5.84 -14.31 19.37
N TRP A 62 5.68 -14.20 20.68
CA TRP A 62 6.34 -15.08 21.64
C TRP A 62 5.32 -15.98 22.33
N TYR A 63 5.66 -17.26 22.49
CA TYR A 63 4.78 -18.20 23.19
C TYR A 63 4.67 -17.84 24.68
N ASN A 64 3.44 -17.66 25.18
CA ASN A 64 3.14 -17.07 26.49
C ASN A 64 3.77 -15.68 26.69
N GLY A 65 3.84 -14.90 25.61
CA GLY A 65 4.40 -13.55 25.59
C GLY A 65 3.62 -12.53 26.42
N ASP A 66 2.40 -12.85 26.85
CA ASP A 66 1.61 -12.07 27.81
C ASP A 66 1.89 -12.38 29.29
N SER A 67 2.72 -13.39 29.54
CA SER A 67 2.99 -13.92 30.88
C SER A 67 4.49 -14.03 31.17
N ARG A 68 5.35 -13.98 30.15
CA ARG A 68 6.81 -14.12 30.25
C ARG A 68 7.52 -13.21 29.26
N THR A 69 8.73 -12.80 29.62
CA THR A 69 9.62 -12.04 28.75
C THR A 69 10.69 -12.96 28.17
N SER A 70 10.99 -12.87 26.88
CA SER A 70 12.00 -13.68 26.18
C SER A 70 13.23 -12.84 25.85
N GLY A 71 14.43 -13.29 26.21
CA GLY A 71 15.68 -12.61 25.87
C GLY A 71 16.21 -13.09 24.53
N PHE A 72 16.63 -12.17 23.65
CA PHE A 72 17.09 -12.53 22.31
C PHE A 72 17.97 -11.45 21.65
N SER A 73 18.64 -11.83 20.57
CA SER A 73 19.25 -10.89 19.61
C SER A 73 18.87 -11.21 18.17
N ILE A 74 18.98 -10.20 17.30
CA ILE A 74 18.74 -10.30 15.87
C ILE A 74 20.06 -10.02 15.15
N SER A 75 20.45 -10.91 14.24
CA SER A 75 21.63 -10.74 13.39
C SER A 75 21.29 -10.88 11.91
N LEU A 76 22.00 -10.14 11.06
CA LEU A 76 21.75 -10.03 9.63
C LEU A 76 23.00 -10.31 8.80
N GLY A 77 22.84 -10.78 7.56
CA GLY A 77 23.94 -10.90 6.61
C GLY A 77 23.55 -11.48 5.25
N SER A 78 24.53 -11.54 4.35
CA SER A 78 24.41 -12.18 3.03
C SER A 78 24.79 -13.67 3.05
N ASP A 79 25.39 -14.15 4.14
CA ASP A 79 25.80 -15.54 4.36
C ASP A 79 25.39 -15.97 5.79
N PRO A 80 24.67 -17.09 5.97
CA PRO A 80 24.26 -17.57 7.30
C PRO A 80 25.43 -17.95 8.22
N ALA A 81 26.65 -18.12 7.69
CA ALA A 81 27.87 -18.35 8.47
C ALA A 81 28.49 -17.06 9.01
N SER A 82 28.12 -15.89 8.47
CA SER A 82 28.72 -14.59 8.80
C SER A 82 27.65 -13.52 8.98
N LEU A 83 27.00 -13.53 10.15
CA LEU A 83 25.94 -12.57 10.50
C LEU A 83 26.46 -11.52 11.50
N THR A 84 25.96 -10.29 11.40
CA THR A 84 26.25 -9.18 12.31
C THR A 84 25.03 -8.88 13.16
N GLU A 85 25.21 -8.78 14.48
CA GLU A 85 24.12 -8.40 15.39
C GLU A 85 23.70 -6.94 15.16
N VAL A 86 22.39 -6.71 15.01
CA VAL A 86 21.80 -5.39 14.78
C VAL A 86 20.82 -4.97 15.89
N TYR A 87 20.40 -5.93 16.72
CA TYR A 87 19.50 -5.69 17.85
C TYR A 87 19.74 -6.74 18.93
N SER A 88 19.64 -6.33 20.20
CA SER A 88 19.64 -7.22 21.36
C SER A 88 18.71 -6.67 22.42
N GLY A 89 17.87 -7.52 23.02
CA GLY A 89 16.85 -7.06 23.94
C GLY A 89 15.99 -8.16 24.53
N THR A 90 14.80 -7.77 24.99
CA THR A 90 13.83 -8.67 25.61
C THR A 90 12.42 -8.34 25.10
N SER A 91 11.56 -9.34 24.95
CA SER A 91 10.14 -9.14 24.64
C SER A 91 9.38 -8.48 25.80
N SER A 92 8.20 -7.92 25.50
CA SER A 92 7.45 -7.05 26.41
C SER A 92 6.88 -7.78 27.64
N GLY A 93 6.54 -9.06 27.52
CA GLY A 93 5.81 -9.80 28.55
C GLY A 93 4.34 -9.39 28.68
N GLN A 94 3.76 -8.71 27.69
CA GLN A 94 2.41 -8.13 27.75
C GLN A 94 1.46 -8.63 26.65
N THR A 95 1.95 -9.35 25.64
CA THR A 95 1.12 -9.76 24.49
C THR A 95 1.57 -11.07 23.86
N ASN A 96 0.61 -11.84 23.33
CA ASN A 96 0.89 -12.98 22.45
C ASN A 96 0.86 -12.58 20.96
N ALA A 97 0.57 -11.32 20.64
CA ALA A 97 0.62 -10.79 19.28
C ALA A 97 2.07 -10.45 18.87
N LEU A 98 2.25 -10.10 17.60
CA LEU A 98 3.53 -9.63 17.06
C LEU A 98 4.01 -8.37 17.77
N GLU A 99 5.22 -8.41 18.32
CA GLU A 99 5.96 -7.25 18.82
C GLU A 99 6.99 -6.80 17.80
N SER A 100 7.21 -5.48 17.69
CA SER A 100 8.13 -4.91 16.69
C SER A 100 9.51 -4.62 17.28
N TYR A 101 10.56 -5.02 16.57
CA TYR A 101 11.96 -4.77 16.90
C TYR A 101 12.67 -4.13 15.71
N SER A 102 13.01 -2.86 15.86
CA SER A 102 13.63 -2.05 14.80
C SER A 102 15.12 -1.81 15.04
N PHE A 103 15.85 -1.65 13.95
CA PHE A 103 17.29 -1.44 13.92
C PHE A 103 17.66 -0.62 12.67
N THR A 104 18.91 -0.18 12.54
CA THR A 104 19.38 0.56 11.36
C THR A 104 19.19 -0.26 10.08
N ALA A 105 18.64 0.36 9.04
CA ALA A 105 18.39 -0.32 7.78
C ALA A 105 19.65 -0.94 7.20
N THR A 106 19.59 -2.26 6.95
CA THR A 106 20.72 -3.07 6.52
C THR A 106 20.29 -4.00 5.39
N THR A 107 21.03 -3.99 4.28
CA THR A 107 20.82 -4.97 3.21
C THR A 107 21.27 -6.36 3.65
N ALA A 108 20.36 -7.31 3.68
CA ALA A 108 20.61 -8.68 4.11
C ALA A 108 19.73 -9.68 3.34
N ARG A 109 20.20 -10.92 3.24
CA ARG A 109 19.38 -12.05 2.76
C ARG A 109 18.93 -12.94 3.91
N TYR A 110 19.78 -13.09 4.92
CA TYR A 110 19.56 -13.96 6.06
C TYR A 110 19.33 -13.13 7.33
N ILE A 111 18.30 -13.50 8.07
CA ILE A 111 17.95 -12.94 9.36
C ILE A 111 18.01 -14.07 10.37
N ARG A 112 18.74 -13.90 11.48
CA ARG A 112 18.80 -14.86 12.57
C ARG A 112 18.29 -14.24 13.86
N ILE A 113 17.38 -14.93 14.52
CA ILE A 113 16.98 -14.64 15.90
C ILE A 113 17.67 -15.67 16.80
N THR A 114 18.50 -15.19 17.73
CA THR A 114 19.18 -16.01 18.73
C THR A 114 18.52 -15.81 20.08
N GLY A 115 17.98 -16.87 20.68
CA GLY A 115 17.31 -16.81 21.97
C GLY A 115 18.22 -17.15 23.15
N PHE A 116 17.94 -16.53 24.29
CA PHE A 116 18.68 -16.67 25.55
C PHE A 116 17.79 -17.17 26.71
N GLY A 117 16.66 -17.82 26.39
CA GLY A 117 15.63 -18.23 27.33
C GLY A 117 14.58 -17.15 27.61
N ASN A 118 13.80 -17.36 28.66
CA ASN A 118 12.75 -16.44 29.10
C ASN A 118 12.78 -16.25 30.62
N SER A 119 11.95 -15.35 31.15
CA SER A 119 11.89 -15.01 32.58
C SER A 119 11.53 -16.17 33.51
N SER A 120 11.03 -17.29 32.97
CA SER A 120 10.66 -18.47 33.77
C SER A 120 11.63 -19.64 33.61
N ASN A 121 12.27 -19.82 32.46
CA ASN A 121 13.16 -20.95 32.17
C ASN A 121 14.01 -20.72 30.90
N THR A 122 14.77 -21.73 30.48
CA THR A 122 15.74 -21.64 29.37
C THR A 122 15.16 -21.91 27.97
N TRP A 123 13.85 -22.01 27.82
CA TRP A 123 13.22 -22.29 26.53
C TRP A 123 13.10 -21.02 25.68
N ASN A 124 13.38 -21.18 24.38
CA ASN A 124 13.13 -20.19 23.34
C ASN A 124 11.95 -20.67 22.52
N SER A 125 10.88 -19.89 22.46
CA SER A 125 9.64 -20.29 21.82
C SER A 125 9.01 -19.10 21.09
N ILE A 126 9.00 -19.18 19.77
CA ILE A 126 8.49 -18.12 18.87
C ILE A 126 7.31 -18.71 18.10
N THR A 127 6.18 -18.01 18.07
CA THR A 127 4.96 -18.46 17.40
C THR A 127 4.83 -17.90 15.98
N GLU A 128 5.36 -16.70 15.72
CA GLU A 128 5.27 -16.08 14.39
C GLU A 128 6.37 -15.04 14.21
N VAL A 129 6.89 -14.90 12.99
CA VAL A 129 7.88 -13.89 12.61
C VAL A 129 7.51 -13.28 11.27
N ALA A 130 7.53 -11.95 11.23
CA ALA A 130 7.39 -11.19 10.00
C ALA A 130 8.55 -10.19 9.85
N ILE A 131 9.11 -10.10 8.65
CA ILE A 131 10.33 -9.31 8.37
C ILE A 131 9.95 -8.16 7.46
N PHE A 132 10.39 -6.94 7.79
CA PHE A 132 9.94 -5.72 7.12
C PHE A 132 11.10 -4.79 6.74
N HIS A 133 10.83 -4.01 5.71
CA HIS A 133 11.35 -2.65 5.61
C HIS A 133 10.24 -1.68 6.03
N ALA A 134 10.45 -1.00 7.15
CA ALA A 134 9.62 0.11 7.63
C ALA A 134 10.35 1.41 7.27
N GLY A 135 9.85 2.25 6.35
CA GLY A 135 10.50 3.53 6.01
C GLY A 135 10.92 4.33 7.27
N GLU A 136 12.06 5.01 7.29
CA GLU A 136 12.51 5.67 8.54
C GLU A 136 11.64 6.90 8.91
N GLU A 137 11.27 7.02 10.19
CA GLU A 137 10.78 8.26 10.82
C GLU A 137 11.98 8.93 11.46
N GLY A 138 12.44 10.03 10.87
CA GLY A 138 13.39 10.96 11.47
C GLY A 138 12.63 12.10 12.16
N ASP A 139 12.91 12.28 13.45
CA ASP A 139 12.51 13.44 14.24
C ASP A 139 13.19 14.72 13.67
N GLY A 140 12.37 15.66 13.20
CA GLY A 140 12.70 17.07 12.93
C GLY A 140 14.06 17.43 12.30
N ASN A 141 14.17 17.35 10.98
CA ASN A 141 14.70 18.38 10.05
C ASN A 141 15.12 17.71 8.74
N GLU A 142 14.51 18.14 7.63
CA GLU A 142 14.78 17.76 6.23
C GLU A 142 14.87 16.24 5.97
N GLU A 143 13.79 15.65 5.43
CA GLU A 143 13.83 14.30 4.85
C GLU A 143 15.04 14.21 3.91
N ALA A 144 15.88 13.19 4.10
CA ALA A 144 16.89 12.87 3.11
C ALA A 144 16.14 12.64 1.77
N PRO A 145 16.54 13.31 0.68
CA PRO A 145 15.86 13.16 -0.59
C PRO A 145 15.86 11.68 -0.99
N GLY A 146 14.75 11.22 -1.52
CA GLY A 146 14.64 9.90 -2.09
C GLY A 146 15.64 9.66 -3.21
N THR A 147 15.71 8.42 -3.67
CA THR A 147 16.72 8.00 -4.66
C THR A 147 16.13 7.64 -6.01
N ALA A 148 14.80 7.69 -6.16
CA ALA A 148 14.13 7.36 -7.40
C ALA A 148 14.62 8.25 -8.55
N GLN A 149 14.92 7.62 -9.68
CA GLN A 149 15.31 8.29 -10.91
C GLN A 149 14.18 8.22 -11.94
N ILE A 150 13.37 7.17 -11.90
CA ILE A 150 12.21 6.99 -12.76
C ILE A 150 11.00 6.51 -11.94
N PRO A 151 9.76 6.71 -12.42
CA PRO A 151 8.59 6.36 -11.64
C PRO A 151 8.52 4.88 -11.22
N SER A 152 8.99 3.96 -12.06
CA SER A 152 9.00 2.53 -11.74
C SER A 152 9.91 2.16 -10.56
N ASP A 153 10.84 3.03 -10.15
CA ASP A 153 11.65 2.81 -8.94
C ASP A 153 10.79 2.86 -7.66
N LEU A 154 9.61 3.49 -7.74
CA LEU A 154 8.64 3.65 -6.65
C LEU A 154 7.47 2.66 -6.73
N MET A 155 7.51 1.72 -7.69
CA MET A 155 6.46 0.72 -7.89
C MET A 155 6.94 -0.64 -7.41
N SER A 156 6.16 -1.30 -6.55
CA SER A 156 6.45 -2.69 -6.13
C SER A 156 6.39 -3.67 -7.31
N ASN A 157 5.47 -3.45 -8.25
CA ASN A 157 5.35 -4.20 -9.49
C ASN A 157 4.85 -3.32 -10.65
N CYS A 158 5.76 -2.76 -11.43
CA CYS A 158 5.45 -1.94 -12.60
C CYS A 158 4.74 -2.72 -13.73
N ASN A 159 4.89 -4.04 -13.83
CA ASN A 159 4.22 -4.85 -14.87
C ASN A 159 2.71 -4.96 -14.65
N GLN A 160 2.27 -4.85 -13.40
CA GLN A 160 0.85 -4.93 -13.01
C GLN A 160 0.05 -3.69 -13.45
N TRP A 161 0.65 -2.73 -14.13
CA TRP A 161 -0.04 -1.50 -14.50
C TRP A 161 0.18 -1.18 -15.98
N LYS A 162 -0.82 -0.51 -16.56
CA LYS A 162 -0.63 0.34 -17.74
C LYS A 162 -1.00 1.76 -17.36
N ILE A 163 -0.50 2.73 -18.10
CA ILE A 163 -0.90 4.13 -17.95
C ILE A 163 -1.65 4.59 -19.19
N THR A 164 -2.61 5.49 -19.01
CA THR A 164 -3.17 6.30 -20.09
C THR A 164 -2.69 7.73 -19.94
N TYR A 165 -2.17 8.30 -21.01
CA TYR A 165 -1.66 9.68 -21.06
C TYR A 165 -2.71 10.69 -21.54
N PRO A 166 -2.47 12.01 -21.34
CA PRO A 166 -3.41 13.07 -21.74
C PRO A 166 -3.63 13.20 -23.25
N ASP A 167 -2.83 12.54 -24.09
CA ASP A 167 -3.06 12.42 -25.53
C ASP A 167 -3.92 11.19 -25.91
N GLY A 168 -4.36 10.41 -24.92
CA GLY A 168 -5.15 9.19 -25.08
C GLY A 168 -4.32 7.95 -25.38
N SER A 169 -3.00 8.06 -25.53
CA SER A 169 -2.13 6.89 -25.71
C SER A 169 -2.08 6.04 -24.44
N GLU A 170 -1.91 4.73 -24.61
CA GLU A 170 -1.68 3.79 -23.52
C GLU A 170 -0.25 3.24 -23.58
N ASP A 171 0.44 3.20 -22.45
CA ASP A 171 1.71 2.49 -22.30
C ASP A 171 1.56 1.33 -21.32
N LYS A 172 2.06 0.15 -21.72
CA LYS A 172 2.01 -1.12 -20.98
C LYS A 172 3.40 -1.58 -20.53
N THR A 173 4.43 -0.80 -20.80
CA THR A 173 5.86 -1.10 -20.62
C THR A 173 6.52 -0.13 -19.64
N LEU A 174 5.87 0.06 -18.49
CA LEU A 174 6.25 1.08 -17.49
C LEU A 174 7.60 0.82 -16.81
N CYS A 175 8.04 -0.44 -16.75
CA CYS A 175 9.29 -0.81 -16.10
C CYS A 175 10.49 -0.25 -16.88
N GLY A 176 11.23 0.67 -16.27
CA GLY A 176 12.37 1.32 -16.93
C GLY A 176 11.97 2.51 -17.80
N GLU A 177 10.69 2.89 -17.85
CA GLU A 177 10.24 4.08 -18.59
C GLU A 177 10.86 5.35 -17.98
N ALA A 178 11.42 6.21 -18.83
CA ALA A 178 11.99 7.46 -18.39
C ALA A 178 10.91 8.47 -17.97
N ASN A 179 11.27 9.43 -17.11
CA ASN A 179 10.41 10.57 -16.82
C ASN A 179 9.92 11.24 -18.11
N ASN A 180 8.64 11.57 -18.16
CA ASN A 180 8.04 12.35 -19.22
C ASN A 180 7.21 13.51 -18.63
N GLU A 181 6.56 14.31 -19.47
CA GLU A 181 5.82 15.49 -18.99
C GLU A 181 4.52 15.18 -18.21
N TYR A 182 4.04 13.94 -18.28
CA TYR A 182 2.77 13.49 -17.70
C TYR A 182 2.96 12.57 -16.50
N TRP A 183 4.08 11.85 -16.47
CA TRP A 183 4.42 10.88 -15.43
C TRP A 183 5.92 10.92 -15.16
N PHE A 184 6.29 11.40 -13.96
CA PHE A 184 7.67 11.64 -13.58
C PHE A 184 7.86 11.57 -12.06
N VAL A 185 9.10 11.47 -11.61
CA VAL A 185 9.47 11.51 -10.19
C VAL A 185 9.57 12.96 -9.71
N ASN A 186 9.06 13.26 -8.52
CA ASN A 186 9.14 14.60 -7.91
C ASN A 186 10.59 15.01 -7.57
N GLU A 187 10.80 16.29 -7.23
CA GLU A 187 12.13 16.83 -6.92
C GLU A 187 12.79 16.14 -5.71
N ASP A 188 11.97 15.76 -4.72
CA ASP A 188 12.41 15.02 -3.54
C ASP A 188 12.66 13.53 -3.82
N LYS A 189 12.43 13.06 -5.06
CA LYS A 189 12.72 11.69 -5.51
C LYS A 189 12.05 10.59 -4.69
N ASN A 190 10.90 10.88 -4.10
CA ASN A 190 10.17 9.99 -3.20
C ASN A 190 8.70 9.77 -3.61
N ALA A 191 8.25 10.36 -4.72
CA ALA A 191 6.89 10.22 -5.20
C ALA A 191 6.78 10.26 -6.73
N MET A 192 5.77 9.57 -7.27
CA MET A 192 5.35 9.66 -8.66
C MET A 192 4.39 10.83 -8.82
N VAL A 193 4.61 11.67 -9.82
CA VAL A 193 3.75 12.79 -10.19
C VAL A 193 2.95 12.41 -11.43
N PHE A 194 1.63 12.52 -11.32
CA PHE A 194 0.67 12.31 -12.40
C PHE A 194 0.08 13.65 -12.83
N ARG A 195 0.58 14.21 -13.93
CA ARG A 195 0.17 15.52 -14.44
C ARG A 195 -0.65 15.39 -15.72
N ALA A 196 -1.77 16.11 -15.77
CA ALA A 196 -2.62 16.16 -16.94
C ALA A 196 -2.89 17.61 -17.37
N PRO A 197 -2.01 18.20 -18.23
CA PRO A 197 -2.22 19.52 -18.81
C PRO A 197 -3.44 19.56 -19.72
N ILE A 198 -4.15 20.69 -19.74
CA ILE A 198 -5.30 20.90 -20.63
C ILE A 198 -4.88 21.73 -21.84
N ARG A 199 -4.82 21.06 -22.99
CA ARG A 199 -4.34 21.54 -24.29
C ARG A 199 -5.35 21.20 -25.37
N SER A 200 -5.30 21.95 -26.48
CA SER A 200 -6.19 21.76 -27.63
C SER A 200 -5.98 20.43 -28.36
N ASN A 201 -4.78 19.85 -28.25
CA ASN A 201 -4.40 18.58 -28.87
C ASN A 201 -4.45 17.39 -27.91
N ASN A 202 -4.96 17.55 -26.68
CA ASN A 202 -5.19 16.40 -25.83
C ASN A 202 -6.17 15.43 -26.50
N GLY A 203 -5.93 14.15 -26.27
CA GLY A 203 -6.81 13.07 -26.68
C GLY A 203 -7.58 12.55 -25.49
N THR A 204 -8.63 11.79 -25.77
CA THR A 204 -9.42 11.13 -24.74
C THR A 204 -9.58 9.67 -25.11
N THR A 205 -9.73 8.81 -24.11
CA THR A 205 -10.06 7.41 -24.36
C THR A 205 -11.49 7.28 -24.89
N PRO A 206 -11.82 6.20 -25.61
CA PRO A 206 -13.18 5.95 -26.08
C PRO A 206 -14.20 6.13 -24.94
N ASN A 207 -15.17 7.03 -25.15
CA ASN A 207 -16.27 7.36 -24.22
C ASN A 207 -15.91 8.27 -23.02
N SER A 208 -14.69 8.82 -22.96
CA SER A 208 -14.36 9.93 -22.07
C SER A 208 -14.19 11.20 -22.89
N SER A 209 -14.58 12.35 -22.36
CA SER A 209 -14.21 13.67 -22.91
C SER A 209 -13.12 14.36 -22.09
N TYR A 210 -12.58 13.67 -21.08
CA TYR A 210 -11.68 14.23 -20.07
C TYR A 210 -10.30 13.57 -20.10
N VAL A 211 -9.29 14.38 -19.82
CA VAL A 211 -7.87 14.04 -19.91
C VAL A 211 -7.38 13.34 -18.64
N ARG A 212 -6.37 12.48 -18.76
CA ARG A 212 -5.81 11.73 -17.62
C ARG A 212 -4.34 11.45 -17.78
N SER A 213 -3.63 11.34 -16.66
CA SER A 213 -2.38 10.63 -16.51
C SER A 213 -2.62 9.63 -15.39
N GLU A 214 -2.96 8.39 -15.73
CA GLU A 214 -3.60 7.50 -14.77
C GLU A 214 -3.30 6.03 -15.03
N LEU A 215 -2.92 5.33 -13.96
CA LEU A 215 -2.68 3.91 -13.97
C LEU A 215 -4.00 3.13 -14.00
N ARG A 216 -4.00 2.04 -14.74
CA ARG A 216 -5.06 1.03 -14.82
C ARG A 216 -4.45 -0.31 -14.45
N GLU A 217 -5.00 -0.94 -13.43
CA GLU A 217 -4.54 -2.23 -12.89
C GLU A 217 -4.52 -3.32 -13.96
N ARG A 218 -3.59 -4.26 -13.92
CA ARG A 218 -3.48 -5.41 -14.83
C ARG A 218 -3.22 -6.66 -14.01
N LYS A 219 -3.10 -7.80 -14.68
CA LYS A 219 -2.56 -9.00 -14.03
C LYS A 219 -1.13 -8.71 -13.57
N GLU A 220 -0.70 -9.35 -12.48
CA GLU A 220 0.64 -9.16 -11.89
C GLU A 220 1.78 -9.37 -12.88
N ASP A 221 1.62 -10.30 -13.83
CA ASP A 221 2.59 -10.60 -14.87
C ASP A 221 2.55 -9.62 -16.06
N GLY A 222 1.63 -8.65 -16.05
CA GLY A 222 1.42 -7.71 -17.15
C GLY A 222 0.95 -8.36 -18.46
N SER A 223 0.43 -9.58 -18.44
CA SER A 223 0.00 -10.29 -19.65
C SER A 223 -1.30 -9.75 -20.24
N ALA A 224 -2.22 -9.31 -19.38
CA ALA A 224 -3.54 -8.85 -19.77
C ALA A 224 -4.12 -7.85 -18.77
N ASP A 225 -5.13 -7.11 -19.22
CA ASP A 225 -6.01 -6.34 -18.36
C ASP A 225 -6.72 -7.30 -17.39
N ILE A 226 -6.66 -7.03 -16.09
CA ILE A 226 -7.42 -7.75 -15.06
C ILE A 226 -8.86 -7.23 -14.99
N TYR A 227 -9.76 -8.12 -14.61
CA TYR A 227 -11.17 -7.87 -14.34
C TYR A 227 -11.59 -8.81 -13.21
N TRP A 228 -11.80 -8.28 -12.02
CA TRP A 228 -12.26 -9.03 -10.85
C TRP A 228 -13.77 -8.84 -10.63
N THR A 229 -14.38 -9.76 -9.90
CA THR A 229 -15.76 -9.68 -9.42
C THR A 229 -15.77 -9.04 -8.04
N THR A 230 -16.90 -8.54 -7.54
CA THR A 230 -16.98 -8.04 -6.16
C THR A 230 -16.99 -9.14 -5.08
N THR A 231 -16.69 -10.40 -5.43
CA THR A 231 -16.67 -11.54 -4.49
C THR A 231 -15.27 -11.78 -3.94
N GLY A 232 -15.16 -12.13 -2.66
CA GLY A 232 -13.88 -12.17 -1.97
C GLY A 232 -13.54 -10.79 -1.40
N THR A 233 -12.25 -10.54 -1.21
CA THR A 233 -11.72 -9.28 -0.67
C THR A 233 -10.78 -8.64 -1.69
N HIS A 234 -11.01 -7.36 -2.02
CA HIS A 234 -10.18 -6.58 -2.93
C HIS A 234 -9.85 -5.23 -2.30
N VAL A 235 -8.58 -4.88 -2.24
CA VAL A 235 -8.10 -3.69 -1.54
C VAL A 235 -7.16 -2.92 -2.43
N VAL A 236 -7.37 -1.61 -2.52
CA VAL A 236 -6.35 -0.66 -2.97
C VAL A 236 -6.10 0.34 -1.86
N TYR A 237 -4.83 0.55 -1.55
CA TYR A 237 -4.33 1.61 -0.69
C TYR A 237 -3.52 2.60 -1.53
N VAL A 238 -3.66 3.90 -1.24
CA VAL A 238 -2.85 4.94 -1.87
C VAL A 238 -2.52 6.03 -0.85
N LYS A 239 -1.24 6.37 -0.71
CA LYS A 239 -0.74 7.59 -0.07
C LYS A 239 -0.48 8.63 -1.15
N GLN A 240 -1.25 9.71 -1.15
CA GLN A 240 -1.22 10.69 -2.22
C GLN A 240 -1.51 12.11 -1.75
N ALA A 241 -1.30 13.08 -2.63
CA ALA A 241 -1.76 14.47 -2.49
C ALA A 241 -2.28 14.97 -3.83
N ILE A 242 -3.41 15.70 -3.82
CA ILE A 242 -3.87 16.46 -4.98
C ILE A 242 -3.23 17.84 -4.88
N THR A 243 -2.34 18.19 -5.80
CA THR A 243 -1.49 19.40 -5.71
C THR A 243 -1.95 20.51 -6.63
N GLN A 244 -2.72 20.20 -7.68
CA GLN A 244 -3.26 21.20 -8.61
C GLN A 244 -4.63 20.77 -9.15
N LEU A 245 -5.51 21.76 -9.34
CA LEU A 245 -6.77 21.63 -10.05
C LEU A 245 -6.77 22.52 -11.32
N PRO A 246 -7.57 22.16 -12.34
CA PRO A 246 -7.80 23.04 -13.50
C PRO A 246 -8.37 24.40 -13.10
N ILE A 247 -8.20 25.38 -13.99
CA ILE A 247 -8.53 26.78 -13.68
C ILE A 247 -10.05 27.02 -13.62
N VAL A 248 -10.79 26.54 -14.62
CA VAL A 248 -12.23 26.83 -14.75
C VAL A 248 -13.08 25.74 -14.13
N LYS A 249 -12.84 24.48 -14.49
CA LYS A 249 -13.53 23.33 -13.91
C LYS A 249 -12.55 22.57 -13.03
N ASP A 250 -12.43 23.05 -11.80
CA ASP A 250 -11.52 22.62 -10.73
C ASP A 250 -11.86 21.24 -10.13
N HIS A 251 -12.16 20.27 -10.99
CA HIS A 251 -12.65 18.96 -10.62
C HIS A 251 -11.60 17.90 -10.99
N LEU A 252 -11.27 16.99 -10.06
CA LEU A 252 -10.27 15.95 -10.28
C LEU A 252 -10.66 14.66 -9.57
N VAL A 253 -10.33 13.52 -10.18
CA VAL A 253 -10.44 12.19 -9.56
C VAL A 253 -9.05 11.59 -9.40
N ALA A 254 -8.74 11.06 -8.21
CA ALA A 254 -7.39 10.58 -7.85
C ALA A 254 -7.27 9.05 -7.69
N THR A 255 -8.35 8.39 -7.25
CA THR A 255 -8.38 6.94 -6.99
C THR A 255 -9.75 6.38 -7.34
N GLN A 256 -9.80 5.21 -7.98
CA GLN A 256 -11.04 4.67 -8.53
C GLN A 256 -11.15 3.15 -8.39
N ILE A 257 -12.38 2.69 -8.19
CA ILE A 257 -12.87 1.40 -8.69
C ILE A 257 -13.70 1.69 -9.93
N HIS A 258 -13.29 1.11 -11.05
CA HIS A 258 -14.14 1.04 -12.24
C HIS A 258 -14.92 -0.27 -12.22
N GLY A 259 -16.16 -0.27 -12.70
CA GLY A 259 -17.03 -1.46 -12.75
C GLY A 259 -17.37 -1.93 -14.16
N ASP A 260 -18.39 -2.79 -14.24
CA ASP A 260 -18.94 -3.29 -15.50
C ASP A 260 -19.70 -2.21 -16.27
N LYS A 261 -18.99 -1.57 -17.19
CA LYS A 261 -19.54 -0.58 -18.12
C LYS A 261 -20.73 -1.12 -18.91
N SER A 262 -20.75 -2.41 -19.24
CA SER A 262 -21.84 -3.02 -20.01
C SER A 262 -23.13 -3.13 -19.21
N ALA A 263 -23.03 -3.28 -17.88
CA ALA A 263 -24.13 -3.16 -16.93
C ALA A 263 -24.44 -1.70 -16.53
N GLY A 264 -23.78 -0.72 -17.15
CA GLY A 264 -23.96 0.71 -16.84
C GLY A 264 -23.22 1.18 -15.60
N ILE A 265 -22.29 0.38 -15.07
CA ILE A 265 -21.45 0.69 -13.92
C ILE A 265 -20.08 1.14 -14.44
N ASP A 266 -19.91 2.43 -14.74
CA ASP A 266 -18.65 2.96 -15.26
C ASP A 266 -17.68 3.20 -14.09
N ASP A 267 -17.80 4.37 -13.44
CA ASP A 267 -16.99 4.76 -12.29
C ASP A 267 -17.69 4.30 -10.99
N ALA A 268 -17.58 3.01 -10.65
CA ALA A 268 -18.33 2.42 -9.52
C ALA A 268 -18.15 3.19 -8.20
N MET A 269 -16.91 3.55 -7.86
CA MET A 269 -16.59 4.41 -6.73
C MET A 269 -15.29 5.19 -7.00
N VAL A 270 -15.32 6.50 -6.84
CA VAL A 270 -14.16 7.38 -7.09
C VAL A 270 -13.96 8.38 -5.98
N MET A 271 -12.69 8.66 -5.63
CA MET A 271 -12.33 9.80 -4.77
C MET A 271 -12.18 11.03 -5.65
N ARG A 272 -13.04 12.02 -5.42
CA ARG A 272 -13.18 13.22 -6.24
C ARG A 272 -13.01 14.47 -5.39
N LEU A 273 -12.27 15.44 -5.94
CA LEU A 273 -12.11 16.77 -5.38
C LEU A 273 -12.77 17.78 -6.33
N GLU A 274 -13.59 18.67 -5.77
CA GLU A 274 -14.12 19.85 -6.44
C GLU A 274 -13.85 21.07 -5.54
N GLY A 275 -12.98 21.98 -5.99
CA GLY A 275 -12.45 23.04 -5.14
C GLY A 275 -11.77 22.49 -3.88
N ASN A 276 -12.41 22.64 -2.73
CA ASN A 276 -11.94 22.11 -1.43
C ASN A 276 -12.81 20.98 -0.85
N HIS A 277 -13.81 20.52 -1.62
CA HIS A 277 -14.71 19.43 -1.22
C HIS A 277 -14.20 18.11 -1.77
N LEU A 278 -13.66 17.28 -0.88
CA LEU A 278 -13.24 15.91 -1.15
C LEU A 278 -14.39 14.96 -0.80
N PHE A 279 -14.79 14.11 -1.74
CA PHE A 279 -15.91 13.18 -1.57
C PHE A 279 -15.73 11.90 -2.37
N ALA A 280 -16.47 10.86 -1.99
CA ALA A 280 -16.65 9.68 -2.82
C ALA A 280 -17.87 9.86 -3.72
N SER A 281 -17.70 9.66 -5.03
CA SER A 281 -18.79 9.66 -6.02
C SER A 281 -19.02 8.26 -6.58
N PHE A 282 -20.28 7.93 -6.85
CA PHE A 282 -20.70 6.59 -7.26
C PHE A 282 -21.39 6.65 -8.63
N ASN A 283 -20.57 6.56 -9.69
CA ASN A 283 -20.95 6.66 -11.10
C ASN A 283 -21.70 7.96 -11.42
N GLY A 284 -21.20 9.09 -10.89
CA GLY A 284 -21.81 10.41 -11.05
C GLY A 284 -23.22 10.48 -10.44
N GLY A 285 -23.41 9.86 -9.28
CA GLY A 285 -24.68 9.84 -8.57
C GLY A 285 -25.68 8.77 -9.03
N LYS A 286 -25.34 7.97 -10.06
CA LYS A 286 -26.27 6.97 -10.64
C LYS A 286 -26.47 5.74 -9.76
N LEU A 287 -25.43 5.31 -9.04
CA LEU A 287 -25.51 4.14 -8.17
C LEU A 287 -26.06 4.52 -6.79
N ARG A 288 -25.61 5.67 -6.27
CA ARG A 288 -26.08 6.30 -5.03
C ARG A 288 -25.59 7.75 -4.96
N SER A 289 -26.08 8.50 -3.97
CA SER A 289 -25.59 9.84 -3.69
C SER A 289 -24.14 9.84 -3.22
N ASP A 290 -23.45 10.93 -3.54
CA ASP A 290 -22.08 11.19 -3.11
C ASP A 290 -21.95 11.25 -1.58
N LEU A 291 -20.78 10.89 -1.08
CA LEU A 291 -20.45 10.84 0.34
C LEU A 291 -19.28 11.77 0.63
N THR A 292 -19.51 12.79 1.46
CA THR A 292 -18.47 13.75 1.83
C THR A 292 -17.40 13.09 2.70
N ILE A 293 -16.14 13.29 2.32
CA ILE A 293 -14.97 12.89 3.10
C ILE A 293 -14.46 14.10 3.89
N LYS A 294 -14.30 15.25 3.21
CA LYS A 294 -13.77 16.48 3.78
C LYS A 294 -14.29 17.71 3.01
N THR A 295 -14.59 18.82 3.69
CA THR A 295 -15.10 20.06 3.04
C THR A 295 -14.07 21.20 2.97
N ASN A 296 -12.87 20.96 3.48
CA ASN A 296 -11.78 21.93 3.58
C ASN A 296 -10.44 21.29 3.22
N TYR A 297 -10.41 20.51 2.15
CA TYR A 297 -9.16 19.95 1.62
C TYR A 297 -8.26 21.09 1.12
N ASN A 298 -7.00 21.09 1.56
CA ASN A 298 -5.98 22.01 1.05
C ASN A 298 -5.13 21.27 0.05
N LEU A 299 -4.91 21.85 -1.14
CA LEU A 299 -4.01 21.27 -2.12
C LEU A 299 -2.62 21.00 -1.51
N GLY A 300 -2.03 19.86 -1.86
CA GLY A 300 -0.78 19.37 -1.29
C GLY A 300 -0.90 18.65 0.06
N THR A 301 -2.11 18.56 0.64
CA THR A 301 -2.31 17.75 1.85
C THR A 301 -2.09 16.28 1.51
N VAL A 302 -1.00 15.71 2.03
CA VAL A 302 -0.72 14.28 1.98
C VAL A 302 -1.78 13.56 2.80
N HIS A 303 -2.43 12.59 2.18
CA HIS A 303 -3.45 11.76 2.79
C HIS A 303 -3.31 10.32 2.31
N GLU A 304 -3.92 9.43 3.06
CA GLU A 304 -4.04 8.02 2.75
C GLU A 304 -5.49 7.68 2.50
N VAL A 305 -5.73 6.80 1.53
CA VAL A 305 -7.05 6.26 1.23
C VAL A 305 -6.97 4.75 1.08
N ILE A 306 -7.99 4.05 1.59
CA ILE A 306 -8.23 2.65 1.27
C ILE A 306 -9.61 2.50 0.68
N PHE A 307 -9.70 1.89 -0.51
CA PHE A 307 -10.94 1.31 -1.02
C PHE A 307 -10.85 -0.19 -0.84
N GLU A 308 -11.81 -0.75 -0.10
CA GLU A 308 -11.89 -2.18 0.19
C GLU A 308 -13.26 -2.71 -0.26
N VAL A 309 -13.28 -3.85 -0.95
CA VAL A 309 -14.50 -4.54 -1.35
C VAL A 309 -14.50 -5.92 -0.72
N ILE A 310 -15.52 -6.22 0.10
CA ILE A 310 -15.72 -7.54 0.71
C ILE A 310 -17.11 -8.04 0.30
N ASN A 311 -17.16 -9.02 -0.59
CA ASN A 311 -18.41 -9.68 -1.02
C ASN A 311 -19.54 -8.69 -1.37
N GLY A 312 -19.25 -7.73 -2.25
CA GLY A 312 -20.19 -6.70 -2.71
C GLY A 312 -20.22 -5.43 -1.85
N LYS A 313 -19.73 -5.49 -0.60
CA LYS A 313 -19.69 -4.33 0.29
C LYS A 313 -18.41 -3.53 0.08
N HIS A 314 -18.56 -2.24 -0.18
CA HIS A 314 -17.49 -1.31 -0.43
C HIS A 314 -17.25 -0.47 0.82
N TYR A 315 -16.00 -0.37 1.24
CA TYR A 315 -15.53 0.34 2.41
C TYR A 315 -14.56 1.42 1.97
N LEU A 316 -14.58 2.53 2.69
CA LEU A 316 -13.75 3.70 2.43
C LEU A 316 -13.08 4.12 3.73
N TYR A 317 -11.76 4.18 3.72
CA TYR A 317 -10.98 4.72 4.82
C TYR A 317 -10.20 5.93 4.34
N TYR A 318 -10.02 6.90 5.24
CA TYR A 318 -9.30 8.14 4.95
C TYR A 318 -8.52 8.61 6.17
N SER A 319 -7.27 9.02 5.95
CA SER A 319 -6.46 9.66 6.98
C SER A 319 -5.51 10.72 6.42
N GLU A 320 -5.10 11.68 7.25
CA GLU A 320 -4.05 12.67 6.98
C GLU A 320 -2.89 12.56 7.98
N ASP A 321 -2.90 11.56 8.88
CA ASP A 321 -1.90 11.40 9.95
C ASP A 321 -0.78 10.39 9.63
N GLY A 322 -0.87 9.72 8.47
CA GLY A 322 0.05 8.70 8.01
C GLY A 322 -0.23 7.29 8.54
N LYS A 323 -1.09 7.09 9.54
CA LYS A 323 -1.20 5.77 10.21
C LYS A 323 -2.18 4.81 9.56
N LEU A 324 -2.82 5.16 8.44
CA LEU A 324 -3.88 4.33 7.89
C LEU A 324 -3.36 2.96 7.44
N ALA A 325 -2.27 2.92 6.66
CA ALA A 325 -1.72 1.65 6.19
C ALA A 325 -1.39 0.69 7.33
N GLU A 326 -0.69 1.20 8.36
CA GLU A 326 -0.30 0.40 9.53
C GLU A 326 -1.53 -0.03 10.34
N ALA A 327 -2.46 0.89 10.60
CA ALA A 327 -3.66 0.58 11.35
C ALA A 327 -4.51 -0.48 10.63
N TYR A 328 -4.60 -0.41 9.30
CA TYR A 328 -5.35 -1.37 8.49
C TYR A 328 -4.70 -2.75 8.51
N ALA A 329 -3.38 -2.83 8.31
CA ALA A 329 -2.62 -4.09 8.40
C ALA A 329 -2.75 -4.77 9.78
N ASN A 330 -2.88 -3.97 10.85
CA ASN A 330 -3.07 -4.47 12.21
C ASN A 330 -4.54 -4.74 12.60
N GLY A 331 -5.50 -4.60 11.67
CA GLY A 331 -6.94 -4.80 11.96
C GLY A 331 -7.53 -3.74 12.89
N SER A 332 -6.94 -2.56 12.94
CA SER A 332 -7.25 -1.47 13.88
C SER A 332 -7.68 -0.15 13.20
N ALA A 333 -7.92 -0.16 11.88
CA ALA A 333 -8.29 1.03 11.10
C ALA A 333 -9.74 1.51 11.28
N ALA A 334 -10.51 0.97 12.22
CA ALA A 334 -11.92 1.34 12.43
C ALA A 334 -12.14 2.83 12.68
N ALA A 335 -11.15 3.53 13.25
CA ALA A 335 -11.19 4.97 13.47
C ALA A 335 -11.09 5.82 12.19
N TYR A 336 -10.53 5.25 11.11
CA TYR A 336 -10.35 5.92 9.82
C TYR A 336 -11.49 5.64 8.84
N LEU A 337 -12.42 4.77 9.22
CA LEU A 337 -13.54 4.36 8.37
C LEU A 337 -14.52 5.52 8.17
N ILE A 338 -14.77 5.86 6.90
CA ILE A 338 -15.82 6.79 6.50
C ILE A 338 -17.16 6.04 6.54
N LYS A 339 -18.00 6.40 7.50
CA LYS A 339 -19.32 5.78 7.69
C LYS A 339 -20.39 6.47 6.84
N ASP A 340 -21.35 5.68 6.37
CA ASP A 340 -22.57 6.17 5.75
C ASP A 340 -23.75 5.97 6.70
N GLY A 341 -24.04 7.02 7.48
CA GLY A 341 -25.01 6.93 8.57
C GLY A 341 -24.59 5.89 9.60
N GLY A 342 -25.40 4.84 9.76
CA GLY A 342 -25.13 3.74 10.68
C GLY A 342 -24.31 2.59 10.09
N ASN A 343 -24.01 2.62 8.79
CA ASN A 343 -23.31 1.53 8.11
C ASN A 343 -21.80 1.76 8.09
N ASP A 344 -21.07 0.65 8.25
CA ASP A 344 -19.62 0.61 8.11
C ASP A 344 -19.18 0.50 6.64
N TYR A 345 -20.11 0.25 5.71
CA TYR A 345 -19.86 0.23 4.26
C TYR A 345 -20.55 1.42 3.58
N VAL A 346 -19.97 1.87 2.46
CA VAL A 346 -20.45 3.00 1.66
C VAL A 346 -21.20 2.57 0.40
N MET A 347 -21.17 1.29 0.02
CA MET A 347 -22.01 0.74 -1.05
C MET A 347 -22.13 -0.77 -0.89
N ASP A 348 -23.31 -1.34 -1.17
CA ASP A 348 -23.54 -2.80 -1.18
C ASP A 348 -24.12 -3.16 -2.54
N LEU A 349 -23.24 -3.55 -3.47
CA LEU A 349 -23.58 -3.81 -4.85
C LEU A 349 -22.65 -4.88 -5.41
N ASN A 350 -23.23 -5.92 -5.99
CA ASN A 350 -22.47 -6.96 -6.67
C ASN A 350 -22.40 -6.67 -8.17
N TYR A 351 -21.19 -6.75 -8.72
CA TYR A 351 -20.92 -6.63 -10.14
C TYR A 351 -19.62 -7.35 -10.50
N ASP A 352 -19.39 -7.53 -11.79
CA ASP A 352 -18.17 -8.10 -12.32
C ASP A 352 -17.39 -7.05 -13.13
N GLN A 353 -16.35 -7.47 -13.85
CA GLN A 353 -15.55 -6.59 -14.71
C GLN A 353 -14.92 -5.37 -14.02
N SER A 354 -14.48 -5.54 -12.78
CA SER A 354 -13.94 -4.45 -11.96
C SER A 354 -12.42 -4.38 -12.00
N TYR A 355 -11.87 -3.18 -11.80
CA TYR A 355 -10.43 -2.95 -11.73
C TYR A 355 -10.11 -1.62 -11.02
N PHE A 356 -8.94 -1.55 -10.39
CA PHE A 356 -8.48 -0.32 -9.74
C PHE A 356 -7.79 0.65 -10.71
N LYS A 357 -7.84 1.94 -10.36
CA LYS A 357 -7.11 3.01 -11.05
C LYS A 357 -6.56 4.02 -10.04
N ILE A 358 -5.35 4.52 -10.30
CA ILE A 358 -4.60 5.42 -9.43
C ILE A 358 -3.91 6.47 -10.28
N GLY A 359 -3.98 7.74 -9.89
CA GLY A 359 -3.26 8.82 -10.54
C GLY A 359 -4.13 10.04 -10.68
N ASN A 360 -4.20 10.60 -11.89
CA ASN A 360 -4.90 11.85 -12.13
C ASN A 360 -5.87 11.73 -13.30
N TYR A 361 -7.15 11.75 -12.97
CA TYR A 361 -8.23 11.89 -13.93
C TYR A 361 -8.89 13.26 -13.77
N THR A 362 -8.28 14.26 -14.39
CA THR A 362 -8.79 15.63 -14.48
C THR A 362 -10.17 15.65 -15.11
N GLN A 363 -11.18 16.11 -14.37
CA GLN A 363 -12.56 16.18 -14.85
C GLN A 363 -12.81 17.46 -15.64
N SER A 364 -11.90 17.82 -16.55
CA SER A 364 -12.01 18.99 -17.42
C SER A 364 -11.35 18.71 -18.78
N ASN A 365 -11.53 19.62 -19.72
CA ASN A 365 -10.98 19.56 -21.08
C ASN A 365 -10.94 20.96 -21.71
N SER A 366 -10.38 21.05 -22.92
CA SER A 366 -10.24 22.33 -23.63
C SER A 366 -11.58 23.07 -23.84
N GLU A 367 -12.69 22.35 -24.07
CA GLU A 367 -14.00 22.97 -24.20
C GLU A 367 -14.49 23.61 -22.89
N LYS A 368 -14.24 22.97 -21.74
CA LYS A 368 -14.60 23.49 -20.42
C LYS A 368 -13.72 24.65 -19.98
N GLU A 369 -12.44 24.61 -20.36
CA GLU A 369 -11.45 25.63 -19.97
C GLU A 369 -11.45 26.85 -20.91
N GLY A 370 -11.96 26.71 -22.14
CA GLY A 370 -12.13 27.82 -23.07
C GLY A 370 -10.82 28.57 -23.32
N SER A 371 -10.78 29.86 -22.99
CA SER A 371 -9.60 30.72 -23.17
C SER A 371 -8.38 30.33 -22.33
N TYR A 372 -8.56 29.50 -21.30
CA TYR A 372 -7.46 28.97 -20.48
C TYR A 372 -6.85 27.68 -21.08
N THR A 373 -7.35 27.19 -22.21
CA THR A 373 -6.74 26.05 -22.90
C THR A 373 -5.30 26.37 -23.30
N GLY A 374 -4.37 25.51 -22.91
CA GLY A 374 -2.94 25.67 -23.18
C GLY A 374 -2.21 26.61 -22.22
N ASP A 375 -2.88 27.16 -21.21
CA ASP A 375 -2.22 27.88 -20.12
C ASP A 375 -1.33 26.91 -19.32
N PRO A 376 -0.05 27.24 -19.06
CA PRO A 376 0.86 26.34 -18.36
C PRO A 376 0.43 25.99 -16.93
N ASN A 377 -0.44 26.79 -16.30
CA ASN A 377 -1.01 26.52 -14.97
C ASN A 377 -2.35 25.76 -15.03
N ASN A 378 -2.85 25.46 -16.23
CA ASN A 378 -4.11 24.75 -16.40
C ASN A 378 -3.92 23.25 -16.54
N TYR A 379 -3.80 22.59 -15.39
CA TYR A 379 -3.61 21.16 -15.29
C TYR A 379 -4.22 20.62 -14.00
N GLY A 380 -4.59 19.34 -14.00
CA GLY A 380 -4.72 18.59 -12.76
C GLY A 380 -3.37 17.97 -12.38
N GLU A 381 -3.12 17.76 -11.10
CA GLU A 381 -1.94 17.02 -10.63
C GLU A 381 -2.22 16.23 -9.35
N VAL A 382 -1.76 14.97 -9.35
CA VAL A 382 -1.74 14.10 -8.18
C VAL A 382 -0.33 13.58 -7.99
N VAL A 383 0.15 13.64 -6.74
CA VAL A 383 1.43 13.07 -6.32
C VAL A 383 1.14 11.82 -5.50
N VAL A 384 1.70 10.67 -5.89
CA VAL A 384 1.53 9.38 -5.22
C VAL A 384 2.86 8.96 -4.61
N TYR A 385 2.88 8.83 -3.28
CA TYR A 385 4.06 8.50 -2.49
C TYR A 385 4.20 7.01 -2.27
N ASP A 386 3.08 6.30 -2.16
CA ASP A 386 3.05 4.86 -1.94
C ASP A 386 1.67 4.30 -2.30
N TYR A 387 1.61 3.02 -2.66
CA TYR A 387 0.36 2.34 -2.94
C TYR A 387 0.53 0.82 -2.93
N PHE A 388 -0.54 0.08 -2.66
CA PHE A 388 -0.59 -1.36 -2.89
C PHE A 388 -1.98 -1.80 -3.35
N VAL A 389 -2.04 -2.97 -3.98
CA VAL A 389 -3.27 -3.69 -4.30
C VAL A 389 -3.22 -5.10 -3.74
N SER A 390 -4.35 -5.64 -3.33
CA SER A 390 -4.47 -7.01 -2.83
C SER A 390 -5.81 -7.62 -3.25
N HIS A 391 -5.78 -8.88 -3.65
CA HIS A 391 -6.98 -9.68 -3.89
C HIS A 391 -6.88 -11.00 -3.12
N GLN A 392 -7.92 -11.32 -2.35
CA GLN A 392 -8.07 -12.60 -1.67
C GLN A 392 -9.39 -13.25 -2.10
N HIS A 393 -9.30 -14.46 -2.63
CA HIS A 393 -10.48 -15.26 -2.93
C HIS A 393 -10.79 -16.15 -1.73
N HIS A 394 -11.98 -16.00 -1.15
CA HIS A 394 -12.46 -16.99 -0.19
C HIS A 394 -12.82 -18.27 -0.95
N HIS A 395 -11.91 -19.24 -0.97
CA HIS A 395 -12.27 -20.61 -1.33
C HIS A 395 -13.21 -21.14 -0.26
N HIS A 396 -14.50 -21.21 -0.57
CA HIS A 396 -15.41 -22.07 0.19
C HIS A 396 -14.95 -23.52 -0.02
N HIS A 397 -14.17 -24.03 0.92
CA HIS A 397 -14.02 -25.47 1.10
C HIS A 397 -15.40 -26.00 1.52
N HIS A 398 -16.07 -26.65 0.57
CA HIS A 398 -17.24 -27.48 0.82
C HIS A 398 -16.85 -28.84 1.39
#